data_AF-L9YRN9-F1
#
_entry.id   AF-L9YRN9-F1
#
_cell.length_a   1.000
_cell.length_b   1.000
_cell.length_c   1.000
_cell.angle_alpha   90.00
_cell.angle_beta   90.00
_cell.angle_gamma   90.00
#
_symmetry.space_group_name_H-M   'P 1'
#
loop_
_entity.id
_entity.type
_entity.pdbx_description
1 polymer ?
#
loop_
_entity_poly.entity_id
_entity_poly.type
_entity_poly.pdbx_seq_one_letter_code
_entity_poly.pdbx_strand_id
1 'polypeptide(L)'
;MSRSESPAESIAEQEDRIKRHLSASREIAERLEFDDELSFEMGLPSPGRRTFIKTSGVVAASAALAGCAGDDDDDGPESTADEESSDEETADAERSETVQLAAKQYEFQPQEIRVAPNTELTIEFTKATFEENDDFTMHTFYLEDPYDIGPIELPENTDDELIDSVTFVTDEEGTFDFECSAYCGDGHAQMNGQLYVVPEGESVNEVDFTDMGTLKERHEILKEERELAQEPQHDLDLRDIMVVTERNNASVAMIDTVNDRLMERVENVGKAIHVHDFHPELPEQTREGAYVYTQSRQGEMYKIDLFDFERVAVADAGTDARDIAVSRDGNYVIGGFYNPNHLVICDAETMEPIKRIPTHTVNPDGKSLGSRVCSLYDVPEEGLFLAGLKEGGEVWLIDYTQEDFPVVATIECGRTLHDGFFTEDGRYFMIASQTDNQMDIIDTQARSHVAAIPMNGVPHPGPGALYPDEDLAFTTHAGSPSVGVWNTETWEAEKMIDVRGSGLFIRKHEHSDYVWADVILTDSEDDAYVYTIDPDTLEVDQEIDCSQWGAAAAIHPEFSRDGEKVYISVWKGENESILVFDPNTGELLTQIEDLLAPTGKFLGVRAEGH
;
A
#
# COMPACT_ATOMS: atom_id res chain seq x y z
N MET A 1 -41.48 -1.35 35.24
CA MET A 1 -40.94 -2.70 34.93
C MET A 1 -39.52 -2.49 34.48
N SER A 2 -38.59 -3.25 35.05
CA SER A 2 -37.14 -3.03 35.05
C SER A 2 -36.54 -2.95 33.65
N ARG A 3 -35.69 -1.94 33.41
CA ARG A 3 -34.67 -1.99 32.35
C ARG A 3 -33.72 -3.15 32.68
N SER A 4 -33.52 -4.05 31.73
CA SER A 4 -32.55 -5.15 31.84
C SER A 4 -31.15 -4.57 31.65
N GLU A 5 -30.34 -4.61 32.70
CA GLU A 5 -28.89 -4.47 32.60
C GLU A 5 -28.37 -5.69 31.82
N SER A 6 -27.68 -5.42 30.71
CA SER A 6 -26.81 -6.40 30.04
C SER A 6 -25.70 -6.81 31.04
N PRO A 7 -25.34 -8.09 31.18
CA PRO A 7 -24.23 -8.48 32.04
C PRO A 7 -22.94 -8.00 31.41
N ALA A 8 -22.18 -7.17 32.12
CA ALA A 8 -20.78 -6.89 31.80
C ALA A 8 -20.04 -8.23 31.68
N GLU A 9 -19.51 -8.50 30.50
CA GLU A 9 -18.74 -9.69 30.17
C GLU A 9 -17.50 -9.76 31.07
N SER A 10 -17.14 -10.96 31.55
CA SER A 10 -15.98 -11.09 32.44
C SER A 10 -14.67 -11.00 31.64
N ILE A 11 -13.60 -10.47 32.25
CA ILE A 11 -12.27 -10.37 31.63
C ILE A 11 -11.80 -11.71 31.04
N ALA A 12 -12.18 -12.84 31.66
CA ALA A 12 -11.85 -14.17 31.14
C ALA A 12 -12.62 -14.54 29.85
N GLU A 13 -13.86 -14.08 29.71
CA GLU A 13 -14.67 -14.26 28.50
C GLU A 13 -14.18 -13.36 27.36
N GLN A 14 -13.71 -12.14 27.69
CA GLN A 14 -13.02 -11.24 26.76
C GLN A 14 -11.69 -11.84 26.27
N GLU A 15 -10.84 -12.34 27.17
CA GLU A 15 -9.59 -13.01 26.80
C GLU A 15 -9.82 -14.26 25.92
N ASP A 16 -10.85 -15.06 26.21
CA ASP A 16 -11.19 -16.24 25.41
C ASP A 16 -11.85 -15.90 24.07
N ARG A 17 -12.48 -14.71 23.94
CA ARG A 17 -12.95 -14.18 22.65
C ARG A 17 -11.76 -13.72 21.80
N ILE A 18 -10.87 -12.91 22.38
CA ILE A 18 -9.64 -12.42 21.71
C ILE A 18 -8.79 -13.59 21.20
N LYS A 19 -8.58 -14.64 22.01
CA LYS A 19 -7.82 -15.83 21.60
C LYS A 19 -8.48 -16.60 20.45
N ARG A 20 -9.82 -16.60 20.37
CA ARG A 20 -10.56 -17.25 19.27
C ARG A 20 -10.50 -16.44 17.99
N HIS A 21 -10.67 -15.11 18.07
CA HIS A 21 -10.51 -14.22 16.92
C HIS A 21 -9.08 -14.24 16.38
N LEU A 22 -8.06 -14.12 17.24
CA LEU A 22 -6.66 -14.21 16.80
C LEU A 22 -6.34 -15.55 16.11
N SER A 23 -7.03 -16.65 16.45
CA SER A 23 -6.84 -17.93 15.76
C SER A 23 -7.55 -18.02 14.40
N ALA A 24 -8.67 -17.31 14.21
CA ALA A 24 -9.44 -17.30 12.96
C ALA A 24 -8.91 -16.25 11.98
N SER A 25 -8.54 -15.06 12.47
CA SER A 25 -7.82 -14.04 11.70
C SER A 25 -6.50 -14.56 11.16
N ARG A 26 -5.84 -15.52 11.83
CA ARG A 26 -4.61 -16.17 11.36
C ARG A 26 -4.83 -17.02 10.10
N GLU A 27 -5.89 -17.82 10.09
CA GLU A 27 -6.25 -18.70 8.97
C GLU A 27 -6.75 -17.90 7.74
N ILE A 28 -7.20 -16.66 7.95
CA ILE A 28 -7.68 -15.73 6.91
C ILE A 28 -6.58 -14.74 6.45
N ALA A 29 -5.69 -14.30 7.35
CA ALA A 29 -4.50 -13.52 7.01
C ALA A 29 -3.53 -14.32 6.13
N GLU A 30 -3.38 -15.62 6.40
CA GLU A 30 -2.66 -16.59 5.55
C GLU A 30 -3.25 -16.70 4.12
N ARG A 31 -4.49 -16.26 3.87
CA ARG A 31 -5.16 -16.26 2.55
C ARG A 31 -5.24 -14.90 1.86
N LEU A 32 -4.81 -13.82 2.53
CA LEU A 32 -4.91 -12.44 2.04
C LEU A 32 -3.56 -11.71 1.99
N GLU A 33 -2.44 -12.45 2.04
CA GLU A 33 -1.05 -11.93 1.92
C GLU A 33 -0.73 -10.80 2.91
N PHE A 34 -1.27 -10.89 4.14
CA PHE A 34 -0.78 -10.09 5.26
C PHE A 34 0.10 -10.98 6.13
N ASP A 35 1.42 -10.79 6.00
CA ASP A 35 2.42 -11.60 6.69
C ASP A 35 2.51 -11.30 8.20
N ASP A 36 2.81 -12.36 8.96
CA ASP A 36 2.31 -12.64 10.30
C ASP A 36 3.48 -12.91 11.27
N GLU A 37 3.95 -11.92 12.04
CA GLU A 37 4.72 -12.21 13.28
C GLU A 37 4.51 -11.20 14.42
N LEU A 38 3.43 -11.42 15.18
CA LEU A 38 3.29 -10.97 16.57
C LEU A 38 3.38 -12.20 17.50
N SER A 39 4.59 -12.57 17.92
CA SER A 39 4.77 -13.58 18.98
C SER A 39 4.80 -12.92 20.37
N PHE A 40 3.75 -13.19 21.14
CA PHE A 40 3.50 -12.62 22.47
C PHE A 40 4.08 -13.54 23.57
N GLU A 41 5.18 -13.18 24.23
CA GLU A 41 5.56 -13.82 25.51
C GLU A 41 4.84 -13.10 26.67
N MET A 42 3.71 -13.66 27.12
CA MET A 42 3.16 -13.32 28.43
C MET A 42 4.16 -13.73 29.52
N GLY A 43 4.79 -12.75 30.16
CA GLY A 43 5.71 -12.94 31.29
C GLY A 43 5.03 -13.52 32.54
N LEU A 44 4.75 -14.82 32.55
CA LEU A 44 4.39 -15.58 33.74
C LEU A 44 5.51 -16.56 34.12
N PRO A 45 5.96 -16.60 35.39
CA PRO A 45 7.13 -17.37 35.80
C PRO A 45 6.82 -18.88 35.81
N SER A 46 7.57 -19.66 35.03
CA SER A 46 7.48 -21.13 35.01
C SER A 46 8.46 -21.79 36.00
N PRO A 47 8.05 -22.81 36.79
CA PRO A 47 8.93 -23.55 37.68
C PRO A 47 9.66 -24.68 36.93
N GLY A 48 10.99 -24.67 36.97
CA GLY A 48 11.82 -25.54 36.12
C GLY A 48 11.90 -27.03 36.49
N ARG A 49 12.36 -27.85 35.53
CA ARG A 49 13.20 -29.06 35.77
C ARG A 49 13.74 -29.74 34.50
N ARG A 50 15.09 -29.81 34.45
CA ARG A 50 16.00 -30.96 34.18
C ARG A 50 16.08 -31.64 32.79
N THR A 51 17.18 -31.28 32.11
CA THR A 51 18.19 -32.11 31.40
C THR A 51 18.01 -33.64 31.25
N PHE A 52 18.29 -34.13 30.04
CA PHE A 52 19.05 -35.37 29.80
C PHE A 52 19.94 -35.28 28.55
N ILE A 53 21.20 -35.69 28.71
CA ILE A 53 22.24 -35.88 27.69
C ILE A 53 22.22 -37.36 27.25
N LYS A 54 22.46 -37.66 25.96
CA LYS A 54 23.37 -38.75 25.55
C LYS A 54 23.83 -38.73 24.09
N THR A 55 25.14 -38.91 24.00
CA THR A 55 26.15 -38.96 22.93
C THR A 55 26.22 -40.21 22.04
N SER A 56 26.70 -39.98 20.81
CA SER A 56 27.78 -40.65 20.04
C SER A 56 27.53 -41.93 19.21
N GLY A 57 28.11 -41.92 18.00
CA GLY A 57 28.55 -43.13 17.27
C GLY A 57 29.10 -42.89 15.84
N VAL A 58 30.43 -42.94 15.69
CA VAL A 58 31.30 -42.82 14.49
C VAL A 58 31.34 -44.11 13.63
N VAL A 59 31.72 -44.03 12.32
CA VAL A 59 32.71 -44.86 11.53
C VAL A 59 32.53 -44.50 10.02
N ALA A 60 33.43 -43.80 9.32
CA ALA A 60 34.75 -44.11 8.72
C ALA A 60 34.77 -44.63 7.25
N ALA A 61 35.39 -43.81 6.37
CA ALA A 61 36.36 -44.08 5.30
C ALA A 61 36.04 -44.99 4.09
N SER A 62 36.33 -44.50 2.86
CA SER A 62 37.49 -44.92 2.05
C SER A 62 37.59 -44.17 0.70
N ALA A 63 38.83 -43.95 0.26
CA ALA A 63 39.28 -43.19 -0.92
C ALA A 63 39.39 -44.02 -2.21
N ALA A 64 39.53 -43.36 -3.38
CA ALA A 64 40.70 -43.51 -4.29
C ALA A 64 40.51 -42.93 -5.73
N LEU A 65 41.51 -42.11 -6.14
CA LEU A 65 42.26 -42.07 -7.44
C LEU A 65 41.51 -41.73 -8.75
N ALA A 66 41.78 -40.61 -9.45
CA ALA A 66 42.98 -40.12 -10.16
C ALA A 66 43.16 -40.64 -11.61
N GLY A 67 43.35 -39.69 -12.56
CA GLY A 67 43.90 -39.88 -13.92
C GLY A 67 43.21 -38.97 -14.95
N CYS A 68 43.71 -37.77 -15.29
CA CYS A 68 44.82 -37.39 -16.18
C CYS A 68 44.49 -37.33 -17.70
N ALA A 69 44.45 -36.08 -18.21
CA ALA A 69 45.27 -35.49 -19.29
C ALA A 69 44.88 -35.57 -20.79
N GLY A 70 45.04 -34.41 -21.46
CA GLY A 70 45.35 -34.17 -22.89
C GLY A 70 44.25 -33.38 -23.62
N ASP A 71 44.37 -32.06 -23.86
CA ASP A 71 45.17 -31.33 -24.90
C ASP A 71 44.73 -31.73 -26.33
N ASP A 72 44.50 -30.88 -27.35
CA ASP A 72 44.79 -29.46 -27.65
C ASP A 72 44.06 -29.09 -28.99
N ASP A 73 43.88 -27.77 -29.24
CA ASP A 73 43.88 -27.04 -30.54
C ASP A 73 42.80 -27.32 -31.63
N ASP A 74 42.40 -26.42 -32.54
CA ASP A 74 42.44 -24.97 -32.83
C ASP A 74 41.58 -24.76 -34.13
N ASP A 75 41.44 -23.53 -34.61
CA ASP A 75 40.99 -23.05 -35.95
C ASP A 75 39.50 -22.69 -36.18
N GLY A 76 39.23 -21.38 -36.31
CA GLY A 76 38.26 -20.83 -37.29
C GLY A 76 38.97 -20.42 -38.59
N PRO A 77 38.43 -19.51 -39.44
CA PRO A 77 37.06 -19.09 -39.73
C PRO A 77 36.76 -19.19 -41.26
N GLU A 78 35.54 -18.90 -41.74
CA GLU A 78 35.29 -18.08 -42.96
C GLU A 78 33.81 -17.93 -43.34
N SER A 79 33.55 -16.78 -43.97
CA SER A 79 32.30 -16.16 -44.40
C SER A 79 31.67 -16.75 -45.67
N THR A 80 30.35 -16.63 -45.82
CA THR A 80 29.70 -16.23 -47.09
C THR A 80 28.36 -15.54 -46.82
N ALA A 81 28.17 -14.39 -47.46
CA ALA A 81 26.90 -13.69 -47.58
C ALA A 81 26.08 -14.30 -48.72
N ASP A 82 24.77 -14.43 -48.55
CA ASP A 82 23.79 -14.49 -49.63
C ASP A 82 22.58 -13.63 -49.22
N GLU A 83 22.31 -12.60 -50.02
CA GLU A 83 21.05 -11.85 -50.02
C GLU A 83 20.00 -12.68 -50.77
N GLU A 84 18.92 -13.07 -50.09
CA GLU A 84 17.65 -13.38 -50.76
C GLU A 84 16.51 -12.63 -50.07
N SER A 85 15.78 -11.89 -50.90
CA SER A 85 14.52 -11.21 -50.59
C SER A 85 13.43 -12.21 -50.24
N SER A 86 12.71 -11.99 -49.14
CA SER A 86 11.44 -12.65 -48.88
C SER A 86 10.44 -11.68 -48.29
N ASP A 87 9.21 -11.83 -48.78
CA ASP A 87 8.00 -11.07 -48.51
C ASP A 87 7.66 -10.97 -47.01
N GLU A 88 7.02 -9.85 -46.63
CA GLU A 88 6.40 -9.62 -45.33
C GLU A 88 5.25 -10.62 -45.10
N GLU A 89 5.53 -11.71 -44.42
CA GLU A 89 4.60 -12.38 -43.51
C GLU A 89 5.01 -11.98 -42.08
N THR A 90 4.14 -11.28 -41.35
CA THR A 90 4.28 -11.06 -39.91
C THR A 90 4.14 -12.42 -39.22
N ALA A 91 5.24 -13.13 -39.07
CA ALA A 91 5.35 -14.24 -38.14
C ALA A 91 5.35 -13.65 -36.73
N ASP A 92 4.38 -14.06 -35.90
CA ASP A 92 4.57 -14.09 -34.45
C ASP A 92 5.81 -14.95 -34.20
N ALA A 93 6.95 -14.32 -34.00
CA ALA A 93 8.11 -15.00 -33.51
C ALA A 93 7.81 -15.37 -32.05
N GLU A 94 7.68 -16.67 -31.75
CA GLU A 94 7.67 -17.17 -30.38
C GLU A 94 8.90 -16.60 -29.67
N ARG A 95 8.69 -15.59 -28.82
CA ARG A 95 9.73 -15.00 -27.99
C ARG A 95 9.90 -15.92 -26.79
N SER A 96 11.11 -16.37 -26.52
CA SER A 96 11.43 -17.07 -25.28
C SER A 96 12.57 -16.37 -24.57
N GLU A 97 12.45 -16.28 -23.26
CA GLU A 97 13.42 -15.61 -22.39
C GLU A 97 13.67 -16.45 -21.15
N THR A 98 14.90 -16.40 -20.63
CA THR A 98 15.29 -17.12 -19.41
C THR A 98 15.94 -16.14 -18.46
N VAL A 99 15.40 -16.06 -17.25
CA VAL A 99 15.89 -15.15 -16.20
C VAL A 99 16.30 -15.97 -14.99
N GLN A 100 17.49 -15.67 -14.48
CA GLN A 100 18.00 -16.31 -13.28
C GLN A 100 17.58 -15.51 -12.05
N LEU A 101 16.91 -16.17 -11.11
CA LEU A 101 16.49 -15.61 -9.83
C LEU A 101 17.26 -16.29 -8.69
N ALA A 102 17.82 -15.50 -7.78
CA ALA A 102 18.45 -15.97 -6.55
C ALA A 102 17.61 -15.51 -5.36
N ALA A 103 17.29 -16.44 -4.46
CA ALA A 103 16.59 -16.19 -3.19
C ALA A 103 17.62 -16.04 -2.06
N LYS A 104 17.98 -14.81 -1.72
CA LYS A 104 18.78 -14.53 -0.53
C LYS A 104 17.85 -14.28 0.64
N GLN A 105 18.34 -14.48 1.86
CA GLN A 105 17.57 -14.14 3.04
C GLN A 105 17.11 -12.67 2.95
N TYR A 106 15.79 -12.47 2.90
CA TYR A 106 15.10 -11.18 2.79
C TYR A 106 15.13 -10.49 1.42
N GLU A 107 15.60 -11.15 0.35
CA GLU A 107 15.74 -10.52 -0.97
C GLU A 107 15.68 -11.55 -2.11
N PHE A 108 14.91 -11.24 -3.17
CA PHE A 108 15.10 -11.87 -4.48
C PHE A 108 16.05 -11.06 -5.35
N GLN A 109 16.91 -11.72 -6.12
CA GLN A 109 17.82 -11.06 -7.05
C GLN A 109 17.74 -11.69 -8.45
N PRO A 110 17.34 -10.94 -9.49
CA PRO A 110 16.91 -9.54 -9.42
C PRO A 110 15.60 -9.36 -8.65
N GLN A 111 15.38 -8.17 -8.07
CA GLN A 111 14.09 -7.80 -7.47
C GLN A 111 13.05 -7.47 -8.54
N GLU A 112 13.46 -7.17 -9.78
CA GLU A 112 12.56 -6.91 -10.91
C GLU A 112 12.94 -7.78 -12.11
N ILE A 113 11.94 -8.41 -12.73
CA ILE A 113 12.07 -9.16 -13.98
C ILE A 113 11.26 -8.42 -15.03
N ARG A 114 11.90 -7.88 -16.07
CA ARG A 114 11.23 -7.19 -17.17
C ARG A 114 11.21 -8.07 -18.41
N VAL A 115 10.03 -8.23 -19.00
CA VAL A 115 9.82 -9.13 -20.14
C VAL A 115 8.80 -8.53 -21.10
N ALA A 116 8.94 -8.77 -22.41
CA ALA A 116 7.95 -8.34 -23.39
C ALA A 116 6.67 -9.19 -23.30
N PRO A 117 5.49 -8.69 -23.73
CA PRO A 117 4.27 -9.47 -23.69
C PRO A 117 4.34 -10.61 -24.72
N ASN A 118 3.56 -11.66 -24.47
CA ASN A 118 3.52 -12.89 -25.24
C ASN A 118 4.89 -13.60 -25.35
N THR A 119 5.72 -13.48 -24.32
CA THR A 119 7.01 -14.17 -24.20
C THR A 119 6.87 -15.42 -23.34
N GLU A 120 7.38 -16.55 -23.81
CA GLU A 120 7.60 -17.75 -23.01
C GLU A 120 8.77 -17.49 -22.05
N LEU A 121 8.44 -17.04 -20.84
CA LEU A 121 9.40 -16.71 -19.80
C LEU A 121 9.71 -17.96 -18.96
N THR A 122 10.99 -18.27 -18.82
CA THR A 122 11.50 -19.26 -17.87
C THR A 122 12.23 -18.57 -16.74
N ILE A 123 11.76 -18.73 -15.50
CA ILE A 123 12.48 -18.28 -14.31
C ILE A 123 13.27 -19.47 -13.77
N GLU A 124 14.59 -19.37 -13.77
CA GLU A 124 15.52 -20.35 -13.22
C GLU A 124 15.95 -19.94 -11.82
N PHE A 125 15.60 -20.72 -10.80
CA PHE A 125 16.01 -20.46 -9.44
C PHE A 125 17.42 -21.02 -9.22
N THR A 126 18.41 -20.14 -9.16
CA THR A 126 19.83 -20.55 -9.23
C THR A 126 20.50 -20.69 -7.86
N LYS A 127 19.97 -20.01 -6.84
CA LYS A 127 20.61 -19.98 -5.52
C LYS A 127 19.61 -19.64 -4.43
N ALA A 128 19.72 -20.34 -3.29
CA ALA A 128 19.03 -20.02 -2.05
C ALA A 128 20.05 -19.96 -0.90
N THR A 129 20.08 -18.88 -0.11
CA THR A 129 21.03 -18.70 1.01
C THR A 129 20.39 -18.11 2.25
N PHE A 130 20.87 -18.53 3.42
CA PHE A 130 20.51 -18.03 4.75
C PHE A 130 21.78 -17.51 5.43
N GLU A 131 22.00 -16.18 5.38
CA GLU A 131 23.26 -15.57 5.85
C GLU A 131 23.16 -14.97 7.26
N GLU A 132 21.95 -14.65 7.72
CA GLU A 132 21.66 -14.02 9.02
C GLU A 132 21.12 -15.03 10.07
N ASN A 133 20.46 -16.12 9.66
CA ASN A 133 19.93 -17.13 10.60
C ASN A 133 19.99 -18.59 10.08
N ASP A 134 20.82 -19.41 10.72
CA ASP A 134 21.05 -20.83 10.39
C ASP A 134 19.87 -21.77 10.76
N ASP A 135 18.82 -21.26 11.41
CA ASP A 135 17.65 -22.07 11.81
C ASP A 135 16.65 -22.31 10.66
N PHE A 136 16.77 -21.56 9.56
CA PHE A 136 15.93 -21.68 8.36
C PHE A 136 16.70 -22.31 7.20
N THR A 137 15.99 -23.10 6.39
CA THR A 137 16.62 -23.86 5.30
C THR A 137 15.83 -23.83 3.99
N MET A 138 14.82 -22.97 3.88
CA MET A 138 13.92 -22.94 2.73
C MET A 138 13.29 -21.56 2.54
N HIS A 139 13.29 -21.09 1.30
CA HIS A 139 12.46 -19.99 0.81
C HIS A 139 11.33 -20.57 -0.04
N THR A 140 10.33 -19.77 -0.37
CA THR A 140 9.40 -20.10 -1.46
C THR A 140 9.39 -18.98 -2.49
N PHE A 141 8.80 -19.27 -3.65
CA PHE A 141 8.45 -18.28 -4.65
C PHE A 141 6.97 -18.45 -5.00
N TYR A 142 6.20 -17.39 -4.89
CA TYR A 142 4.82 -17.29 -5.35
C TYR A 142 4.69 -16.02 -6.20
N LEU A 143 4.21 -16.16 -7.43
CA LEU A 143 3.87 -15.03 -8.31
C LEU A 143 2.35 -14.88 -8.29
N GLU A 144 1.89 -13.67 -7.92
CA GLU A 144 0.48 -13.34 -7.73
C GLU A 144 -0.37 -13.50 -9.01
N ASP A 145 -1.68 -13.32 -8.85
CA ASP A 145 -2.64 -13.20 -9.94
C ASP A 145 -2.16 -12.17 -10.99
N PRO A 146 -2.34 -12.44 -12.30
CA PRO A 146 -3.17 -13.49 -12.89
C PRO A 146 -2.42 -14.79 -13.19
N TYR A 147 -1.11 -14.85 -12.94
CA TYR A 147 -0.30 -16.01 -13.28
C TYR A 147 -0.44 -17.14 -12.26
N ASP A 148 -0.61 -16.80 -10.97
CA ASP A 148 -0.85 -17.75 -9.86
C ASP A 148 0.16 -18.90 -9.88
N ILE A 149 1.46 -18.56 -9.86
CA ILE A 149 2.57 -19.51 -10.00
C ILE A 149 3.24 -19.72 -8.65
N GLY A 150 2.97 -20.85 -8.02
CA GLY A 150 3.64 -21.31 -6.81
C GLY A 150 2.66 -21.94 -5.81
N PRO A 151 3.06 -22.05 -4.53
CA PRO A 151 4.39 -21.77 -4.01
C PRO A 151 5.41 -22.81 -4.51
N ILE A 152 6.57 -22.35 -5.02
CA ILE A 152 7.72 -23.18 -5.39
C ILE A 152 8.67 -23.22 -4.21
N GLU A 153 9.03 -24.40 -3.71
CA GLU A 153 9.98 -24.54 -2.59
C GLU A 153 11.43 -24.39 -3.07
N LEU A 154 12.17 -23.48 -2.43
CA LEU A 154 13.57 -23.15 -2.74
C LEU A 154 14.47 -23.49 -1.53
N PRO A 155 14.91 -24.75 -1.38
CA PRO A 155 15.75 -25.18 -0.26
C PRO A 155 17.14 -24.54 -0.31
N GLU A 156 17.75 -24.31 0.87
CA GLU A 156 19.13 -23.82 1.00
C GLU A 156 20.10 -24.68 0.19
N ASN A 157 20.91 -24.03 -0.64
CA ASN A 157 21.53 -24.73 -1.75
C ASN A 157 22.55 -25.80 -1.32
N THR A 158 22.43 -26.98 -1.94
CA THR A 158 23.35 -28.12 -1.85
C THR A 158 24.09 -28.28 -3.17
N ASP A 159 25.26 -27.68 -3.37
CA ASP A 159 26.19 -27.90 -4.50
C ASP A 159 25.63 -27.84 -5.97
N ASP A 160 24.34 -27.57 -6.20
CA ASP A 160 23.66 -27.64 -7.50
C ASP A 160 23.64 -26.26 -8.23
N GLU A 161 23.76 -26.28 -9.56
CA GLU A 161 23.74 -25.07 -10.43
C GLU A 161 22.33 -24.50 -10.65
N LEU A 162 21.28 -25.29 -10.42
CA LEU A 162 19.87 -24.94 -10.58
C LEU A 162 19.03 -25.66 -9.50
N ILE A 163 18.20 -24.93 -8.78
CA ILE A 163 17.32 -25.45 -7.71
C ILE A 163 16.02 -25.96 -8.32
N ASP A 164 15.33 -25.08 -9.05
CA ASP A 164 14.09 -25.39 -9.78
C ASP A 164 13.92 -24.39 -10.94
N SER A 165 12.90 -24.55 -11.76
CA SER A 165 12.55 -23.58 -12.79
C SER A 165 11.05 -23.62 -13.10
N VAL A 166 10.49 -22.47 -13.47
CA VAL A 166 9.11 -22.40 -13.97
C VAL A 166 9.04 -21.68 -15.30
N THR A 167 8.24 -22.21 -16.22
CA THR A 167 8.01 -21.64 -17.55
C THR A 167 6.54 -21.34 -17.75
N PHE A 168 6.24 -20.14 -18.21
CA PHE A 168 4.89 -19.67 -18.51
C PHE A 168 4.91 -18.61 -19.61
N VAL A 169 3.74 -18.25 -20.13
CA VAL A 169 3.62 -17.21 -21.16
C VAL A 169 3.14 -15.92 -20.51
N THR A 170 3.78 -14.82 -20.84
CA THR A 170 3.49 -13.48 -20.31
C THR A 170 2.38 -12.80 -21.12
N ASP A 171 1.16 -13.34 -21.05
CA ASP A 171 0.01 -12.90 -21.85
C ASP A 171 -0.73 -11.67 -21.30
N GLU A 172 -0.56 -11.36 -20.02
CA GLU A 172 -1.10 -10.17 -19.36
C GLU A 172 -0.03 -9.08 -19.17
N GLU A 173 -0.25 -7.89 -19.73
CA GLU A 173 0.63 -6.72 -19.52
C GLU A 173 0.45 -6.13 -18.11
N GLY A 174 1.54 -5.65 -17.51
CA GLY A 174 1.52 -4.98 -16.21
C GLY A 174 2.58 -5.48 -15.23
N THR A 175 2.46 -5.03 -13.99
CA THR A 175 3.38 -5.37 -12.90
C THR A 175 2.69 -6.35 -11.96
N PHE A 176 3.37 -7.45 -11.66
CA PHE A 176 2.86 -8.54 -10.84
C PHE A 176 3.88 -8.85 -9.75
N ASP A 177 3.45 -8.82 -8.51
CA ASP A 177 4.33 -9.04 -7.37
C ASP A 177 4.63 -10.55 -7.25
N PHE A 178 5.87 -10.89 -6.90
CA PHE A 178 6.23 -12.23 -6.46
C PHE A 178 6.89 -12.15 -5.08
N GLU A 179 6.62 -13.13 -4.24
CA GLU A 179 7.02 -13.12 -2.85
C GLU A 179 7.48 -14.49 -2.36
N CYS A 180 8.19 -14.47 -1.24
CA CYS A 180 8.45 -15.65 -0.44
C CYS A 180 7.31 -15.75 0.59
N SER A 181 6.58 -16.85 0.58
CA SER A 181 5.53 -17.17 1.57
C SER A 181 6.02 -18.10 2.68
N ALA A 182 7.33 -18.43 2.70
CA ALA A 182 7.95 -19.25 3.73
C ALA A 182 8.77 -18.39 4.68
N TYR A 183 8.27 -18.24 5.90
CA TYR A 183 8.90 -17.41 6.92
C TYR A 183 10.36 -17.82 7.19
N CYS A 184 11.28 -16.88 6.99
CA CYS A 184 12.73 -17.06 7.14
C CYS A 184 13.41 -16.04 8.09
N GLY A 185 12.62 -15.45 9.01
CA GLY A 185 13.06 -14.50 10.04
C GLY A 185 12.51 -13.09 9.85
N ASP A 186 12.83 -12.17 10.77
CA ASP A 186 12.21 -10.83 10.91
C ASP A 186 12.21 -9.95 9.64
N GLY A 187 13.07 -10.21 8.65
CA GLY A 187 13.07 -9.50 7.36
C GLY A 187 12.16 -10.13 6.28
N HIS A 188 11.36 -11.15 6.60
CA HIS A 188 10.56 -11.93 5.64
C HIS A 188 9.67 -11.05 4.76
N ALA A 189 8.99 -10.06 5.36
CA ALA A 189 8.13 -9.10 4.68
C ALA A 189 8.83 -8.21 3.61
N GLN A 190 10.17 -8.29 3.53
CA GLN A 190 10.98 -7.59 2.52
C GLN A 190 11.36 -8.50 1.34
N MET A 191 11.08 -9.80 1.45
CA MET A 191 11.44 -10.79 0.45
C MET A 191 10.40 -10.88 -0.66
N ASN A 192 10.30 -9.80 -1.43
CA ASN A 192 9.45 -9.70 -2.62
C ASN A 192 10.25 -9.18 -3.81
N GLY A 193 9.64 -9.28 -4.98
CA GLY A 193 10.09 -8.70 -6.23
C GLY A 193 8.92 -8.59 -7.19
N GLN A 194 9.18 -8.15 -8.43
CA GLN A 194 8.15 -7.83 -9.40
C GLN A 194 8.47 -8.40 -10.77
N LEU A 195 7.47 -9.00 -11.41
CA LEU A 195 7.46 -9.26 -12.83
C LEU A 195 6.78 -8.08 -13.53
N TYR A 196 7.53 -7.31 -14.32
CA TYR A 196 6.98 -6.28 -15.18
C TYR A 196 6.90 -6.78 -16.63
N VAL A 197 5.70 -7.17 -17.05
CA VAL A 197 5.37 -7.45 -18.45
C VAL A 197 5.15 -6.13 -19.15
N VAL A 198 6.20 -5.70 -19.87
CA VAL A 198 6.32 -4.40 -20.49
C VAL A 198 5.27 -4.25 -21.60
N PRO A 199 4.43 -3.20 -21.61
CA PRO A 199 3.43 -3.01 -22.65
C PRO A 199 3.99 -3.01 -24.07
N GLU A 200 3.19 -3.47 -25.04
CA GLU A 200 3.63 -3.53 -26.43
C GLU A 200 4.07 -2.15 -26.96
N GLY A 201 5.34 -2.04 -27.37
CA GLY A 201 5.94 -0.80 -27.88
C GLY A 201 6.90 -0.11 -26.91
N GLU A 202 6.95 -0.54 -25.64
CA GLU A 202 7.93 -0.07 -24.66
C GLU A 202 9.23 -0.90 -24.65
N SER A 203 10.31 -0.31 -24.13
CA SER A 203 11.60 -0.99 -24.07
C SER A 203 11.69 -1.93 -22.88
N VAL A 204 12.05 -3.19 -23.16
CA VAL A 204 12.44 -4.18 -22.13
C VAL A 204 13.75 -3.85 -21.40
N ASN A 205 14.56 -2.92 -21.93
CA ASN A 205 15.79 -2.50 -21.26
C ASN A 205 15.45 -1.73 -19.99
N GLU A 206 16.04 -2.13 -18.86
CA GLU A 206 15.93 -1.48 -17.54
C GLU A 206 15.89 0.04 -17.67
N VAL A 207 14.77 0.63 -17.22
CA VAL A 207 14.56 2.07 -17.22
C VAL A 207 15.21 2.61 -15.95
N ASP A 208 16.20 3.49 -16.12
CA ASP A 208 16.86 4.12 -14.97
C ASP A 208 15.99 5.26 -14.41
N PHE A 209 15.03 4.93 -13.56
CA PHE A 209 14.21 5.90 -12.83
C PHE A 209 15.02 6.74 -11.82
N THR A 210 16.32 6.49 -11.66
CA THR A 210 17.20 7.33 -10.84
C THR A 210 17.76 8.55 -11.60
N ASP A 211 17.68 8.56 -12.93
CA ASP A 211 18.11 9.64 -13.81
C ASP A 211 16.96 10.62 -14.13
N MET A 212 17.18 11.91 -13.87
CA MET A 212 16.18 12.95 -14.14
C MET A 212 15.88 13.14 -15.63
N GLY A 213 16.82 12.79 -16.53
CA GLY A 213 16.59 12.82 -17.97
C GLY A 213 15.56 11.77 -18.36
N THR A 214 15.72 10.55 -17.87
CA THR A 214 14.73 9.46 -18.04
C THR A 214 13.35 9.85 -17.53
N LEU A 215 13.24 10.40 -16.31
CA LEU A 215 11.96 10.85 -15.76
C LEU A 215 11.27 11.90 -16.66
N LYS A 216 12.04 12.86 -17.19
CA LYS A 216 11.51 13.88 -18.12
C LYS A 216 11.15 13.32 -19.49
N GLU A 217 11.84 12.29 -19.97
CA GLU A 217 11.51 11.62 -21.23
C GLU A 217 10.23 10.76 -21.14
N ARG A 218 9.89 10.31 -19.93
CA ARG A 218 8.67 9.54 -19.60
C ARG A 218 7.53 10.39 -19.06
N HIS A 219 7.64 11.70 -19.22
CA HIS A 219 6.56 12.65 -19.00
C HIS A 219 5.82 12.90 -20.32
N GLU A 220 4.49 12.90 -20.27
CA GLU A 220 3.64 13.17 -21.42
C GLU A 220 2.50 14.15 -21.08
N ILE A 221 2.32 15.15 -21.94
CA ILE A 221 1.10 15.96 -21.99
C ILE A 221 0.10 15.26 -22.89
N LEU A 222 -0.92 14.64 -22.29
CA LEU A 222 -1.96 13.89 -22.99
C LEU A 222 -2.98 14.82 -23.65
N LYS A 223 -3.32 15.93 -22.98
CA LYS A 223 -4.23 16.96 -23.47
C LYS A 223 -3.79 18.34 -23.02
N GLU A 224 -3.53 19.21 -24.01
CA GLU A 224 -3.09 20.58 -23.78
C GLU A 224 -4.18 21.40 -23.07
N GLU A 225 -3.80 22.27 -22.13
CA GLU A 225 -4.78 22.98 -21.30
C GLU A 225 -5.75 23.85 -22.10
N ARG A 226 -5.27 24.43 -23.21
CA ARG A 226 -6.09 25.21 -24.15
C ARG A 226 -7.19 24.39 -24.85
N GLU A 227 -7.13 23.06 -24.78
CA GLU A 227 -8.06 22.12 -25.40
C GLU A 227 -9.09 21.56 -24.41
N LEU A 228 -8.87 21.79 -23.11
CA LEU A 228 -9.75 21.35 -22.04
C LEU A 228 -11.00 22.23 -21.92
N ALA A 229 -12.07 21.68 -21.35
CA ALA A 229 -13.33 22.40 -21.14
C ALA A 229 -13.11 23.67 -20.28
N GLN A 230 -13.65 24.82 -20.69
CA GLN A 230 -13.43 26.07 -19.94
C GLN A 230 -14.46 26.30 -18.82
N GLU A 231 -15.48 25.45 -18.75
CA GLU A 231 -16.54 25.43 -17.74
C GLU A 231 -16.88 23.96 -17.43
N PRO A 232 -17.35 23.63 -16.21
CA PRO A 232 -17.77 22.27 -15.86
C PRO A 232 -18.80 21.71 -16.84
N GLN A 233 -18.62 20.45 -17.27
CA GLN A 233 -19.59 19.74 -18.12
C GLN A 233 -20.66 18.97 -17.31
N HIS A 234 -20.67 19.19 -16.00
CA HIS A 234 -21.66 18.71 -15.03
C HIS A 234 -22.17 19.88 -14.18
N ASP A 235 -23.23 19.66 -13.41
CA ASP A 235 -23.91 20.68 -12.58
C ASP A 235 -23.53 20.65 -11.09
N LEU A 236 -22.42 19.98 -10.78
CA LEU A 236 -21.88 19.84 -9.43
C LEU A 236 -20.81 20.88 -9.10
N ASP A 237 -20.71 21.19 -7.80
CA ASP A 237 -19.50 21.73 -7.22
C ASP A 237 -18.41 20.65 -7.26
N LEU A 238 -17.16 21.01 -7.64
CA LEU A 238 -16.07 20.03 -7.73
C LEU A 238 -15.77 19.36 -6.40
N ARG A 239 -16.07 20.04 -5.29
CA ARG A 239 -15.86 19.53 -3.93
C ARG A 239 -16.88 18.46 -3.52
N ASP A 240 -17.91 18.26 -4.34
CA ASP A 240 -18.92 17.20 -4.18
C ASP A 240 -18.70 16.04 -5.19
N ILE A 241 -17.51 15.99 -5.82
CA ILE A 241 -17.09 14.88 -6.67
C ILE A 241 -16.13 14.00 -5.88
N MET A 242 -16.56 12.76 -5.61
CA MET A 242 -15.72 11.75 -4.99
C MET A 242 -15.02 10.93 -6.05
N VAL A 243 -13.70 10.79 -5.94
CA VAL A 243 -12.88 9.94 -6.80
C VAL A 243 -12.69 8.60 -6.11
N VAL A 244 -13.06 7.53 -6.80
CA VAL A 244 -13.04 6.17 -6.29
C VAL A 244 -12.05 5.34 -7.10
N THR A 245 -11.13 4.70 -6.40
CA THR A 245 -10.21 3.72 -7.00
C THR A 245 -10.98 2.50 -7.47
N GLU A 246 -10.77 2.11 -8.74
CA GLU A 246 -11.19 0.81 -9.28
C GLU A 246 -9.97 -0.09 -9.43
N ARG A 247 -9.64 -0.80 -8.35
CA ARG A 247 -8.29 -1.35 -8.09
C ARG A 247 -7.77 -2.22 -9.24
N ASN A 248 -8.62 -3.07 -9.82
CA ASN A 248 -8.18 -4.07 -10.79
C ASN A 248 -8.36 -3.62 -12.26
N ASN A 249 -8.93 -2.44 -12.52
CA ASN A 249 -9.38 -2.05 -13.85
C ASN A 249 -8.57 -0.92 -14.50
N ALA A 250 -7.47 -0.49 -13.87
CA ALA A 250 -6.68 0.66 -14.30
C ALA A 250 -7.53 1.93 -14.54
N SER A 251 -8.52 2.13 -13.68
CA SER A 251 -9.49 3.23 -13.80
C SER A 251 -9.82 3.87 -12.45
N VAL A 252 -10.39 5.06 -12.54
CA VAL A 252 -11.06 5.73 -11.41
C VAL A 252 -12.50 6.03 -11.78
N ALA A 253 -13.39 5.89 -10.82
CA ALA A 253 -14.80 6.25 -10.94
C ALA A 253 -15.06 7.62 -10.29
N MET A 254 -15.71 8.51 -11.05
CA MET A 254 -16.14 9.83 -10.58
C MET A 254 -17.57 9.73 -10.04
N ILE A 255 -17.77 9.99 -8.76
CA ILE A 255 -19.06 9.85 -8.07
C ILE A 255 -19.63 11.22 -7.69
N ASP A 256 -20.88 11.43 -8.06
CA ASP A 256 -21.72 12.56 -7.64
C ASP A 256 -22.27 12.29 -6.23
N THR A 257 -21.74 12.95 -5.20
CA THR A 257 -22.19 12.73 -3.81
C THR A 257 -23.50 13.45 -3.47
N VAL A 258 -23.94 14.39 -4.31
CA VAL A 258 -25.22 15.08 -4.14
C VAL A 258 -26.37 14.15 -4.51
N ASN A 259 -26.25 13.49 -5.66
CA ASN A 259 -27.30 12.62 -6.23
C ASN A 259 -27.00 11.12 -6.11
N ASP A 260 -25.88 10.74 -5.50
CA ASP A 260 -25.45 9.36 -5.23
C ASP A 260 -25.41 8.49 -6.49
N ARG A 261 -24.57 8.86 -7.46
CA ARG A 261 -24.44 8.14 -8.72
C ARG A 261 -23.05 8.20 -9.32
N LEU A 262 -22.70 7.16 -10.08
CA LEU A 262 -21.57 7.18 -11.00
C LEU A 262 -21.82 8.22 -12.10
N MET A 263 -20.85 9.11 -12.30
CA MET A 263 -20.85 10.12 -13.35
C MET A 263 -20.13 9.59 -14.60
N GLU A 264 -18.86 9.25 -14.43
CA GLU A 264 -17.94 8.86 -15.50
C GLU A 264 -16.87 7.93 -14.92
N ARG A 265 -16.28 7.11 -15.79
CA ARG A 265 -15.10 6.30 -15.49
C ARG A 265 -13.93 6.80 -16.33
N VAL A 266 -12.84 7.18 -15.67
CA VAL A 266 -11.61 7.55 -16.35
C VAL A 266 -10.72 6.32 -16.42
N GLU A 267 -10.56 5.77 -17.62
CA GLU A 267 -9.76 4.57 -17.89
C GLU A 267 -8.31 4.93 -18.22
N ASN A 268 -7.41 3.94 -18.10
CA ASN A 268 -6.00 4.03 -18.44
C ASN A 268 -5.26 5.07 -17.57
N VAL A 269 -5.41 4.92 -16.25
CA VAL A 269 -4.74 5.74 -15.21
C VAL A 269 -3.81 4.86 -14.34
N GLY A 270 -3.27 3.79 -14.94
CA GLY A 270 -2.41 2.80 -14.29
C GLY A 270 -3.17 1.82 -13.39
N LYS A 271 -2.63 0.61 -13.19
CA LYS A 271 -3.28 -0.43 -12.36
C LYS A 271 -3.12 -0.19 -10.87
N ALA A 272 -4.06 -0.72 -10.09
CA ALA A 272 -4.04 -0.75 -8.63
C ALA A 272 -3.76 0.61 -7.99
N ILE A 273 -4.40 1.66 -8.50
CA ILE A 273 -4.28 3.03 -7.99
C ILE A 273 -4.47 3.08 -6.48
N HIS A 274 -3.61 3.81 -5.79
CA HIS A 274 -3.53 3.75 -4.34
C HIS A 274 -4.13 4.98 -3.67
N VAL A 275 -3.69 6.19 -4.06
CA VAL A 275 -4.12 7.46 -3.46
C VAL A 275 -4.50 8.48 -4.54
N HIS A 276 -5.48 9.33 -4.20
CA HIS A 276 -5.83 10.53 -4.94
C HIS A 276 -5.68 11.74 -4.04
N ASP A 277 -5.11 12.81 -4.56
CA ASP A 277 -5.07 14.11 -3.90
C ASP A 277 -5.54 15.22 -4.84
N PHE A 278 -6.15 16.25 -4.30
CA PHE A 278 -6.82 17.29 -5.07
C PHE A 278 -6.01 18.57 -5.06
N HIS A 279 -6.22 19.40 -6.09
CA HIS A 279 -5.74 20.77 -5.99
C HIS A 279 -6.35 21.44 -4.74
N PRO A 280 -5.55 22.12 -3.90
CA PRO A 280 -5.98 22.56 -2.57
C PRO A 280 -6.96 23.74 -2.59
N GLU A 281 -7.16 24.35 -3.77
CA GLU A 281 -8.21 25.34 -4.03
C GLU A 281 -9.08 24.87 -5.20
N LEU A 282 -9.98 23.92 -4.95
CA LEU A 282 -10.96 23.50 -5.96
C LEU A 282 -11.91 24.66 -6.30
N PRO A 283 -12.00 25.07 -7.58
CA PRO A 283 -12.76 26.26 -7.95
C PRO A 283 -14.26 25.99 -8.09
N GLU A 284 -15.08 26.98 -7.70
CA GLU A 284 -16.52 27.00 -8.03
C GLU A 284 -16.80 27.55 -9.44
N GLN A 285 -15.94 28.44 -9.96
CA GLN A 285 -16.24 29.27 -11.15
C GLN A 285 -15.07 29.43 -12.14
N THR A 286 -13.85 29.04 -11.77
CA THR A 286 -12.64 29.19 -12.60
C THR A 286 -12.03 27.84 -12.94
N ARG A 287 -11.17 27.76 -13.95
CA ARG A 287 -10.54 26.51 -14.38
C ARG A 287 -9.25 26.18 -13.62
N GLU A 288 -8.52 27.22 -13.20
CA GLU A 288 -7.29 27.07 -12.40
C GLU A 288 -7.61 26.26 -11.14
N GLY A 289 -6.89 25.16 -10.95
CA GLY A 289 -7.10 24.23 -9.84
C GLY A 289 -8.22 23.20 -10.00
N ALA A 290 -8.86 23.08 -11.17
CA ALA A 290 -9.92 22.08 -11.40
C ALA A 290 -9.35 20.66 -11.64
N TYR A 291 -8.45 20.19 -10.77
CA TYR A 291 -7.68 18.97 -11.00
C TYR A 291 -7.65 18.05 -9.78
N VAL A 292 -7.62 16.75 -10.07
CA VAL A 292 -7.21 15.70 -9.15
C VAL A 292 -5.95 15.04 -9.68
N TYR A 293 -5.09 14.63 -8.76
CA TYR A 293 -3.84 13.94 -9.02
C TYR A 293 -3.94 12.54 -8.42
N THR A 294 -3.49 11.54 -9.16
CA THR A 294 -3.60 10.15 -8.75
C THR A 294 -2.32 9.39 -9.01
N GLN A 295 -2.00 8.42 -8.16
CA GLN A 295 -0.83 7.58 -8.33
C GLN A 295 -1.19 6.09 -8.44
N SER A 296 -0.76 5.49 -9.55
CA SER A 296 -0.84 4.05 -9.76
C SER A 296 0.23 3.34 -8.93
N ARG A 297 -0.04 2.08 -8.52
CA ARG A 297 1.01 1.26 -7.89
C ARG A 297 2.16 0.98 -8.84
N GLN A 298 1.95 1.15 -10.15
CA GLN A 298 2.97 0.94 -11.18
C GLN A 298 3.91 2.13 -11.36
N GLY A 299 3.74 3.22 -10.59
CA GLY A 299 4.66 4.36 -10.58
C GLY A 299 4.22 5.57 -11.43
N GLU A 300 3.06 5.50 -12.08
CA GLU A 300 2.52 6.60 -12.87
C GLU A 300 1.75 7.58 -11.99
N MET A 301 2.05 8.87 -12.13
CA MET A 301 1.29 9.97 -11.53
C MET A 301 0.49 10.68 -12.61
N TYR A 302 -0.85 10.63 -12.54
CA TYR A 302 -1.74 11.26 -13.51
C TYR A 302 -2.34 12.54 -12.94
N LYS A 303 -2.48 13.55 -13.81
CA LYS A 303 -3.33 14.72 -13.62
C LYS A 303 -4.62 14.54 -14.41
N ILE A 304 -5.77 14.66 -13.74
CA ILE A 304 -7.09 14.49 -14.33
C ILE A 304 -7.89 15.79 -14.15
N ASP A 305 -8.54 16.24 -15.22
CA ASP A 305 -9.42 17.40 -15.22
C ASP A 305 -10.77 17.07 -14.60
N LEU A 306 -11.24 17.88 -13.66
CA LEU A 306 -12.53 17.65 -13.00
C LEU A 306 -13.72 18.29 -13.72
N PHE A 307 -13.53 19.08 -14.78
CA PHE A 307 -14.64 19.66 -15.55
C PHE A 307 -15.21 18.69 -16.58
N ASP A 308 -14.35 17.91 -17.24
CA ASP A 308 -14.74 16.93 -18.26
C ASP A 308 -14.13 15.53 -18.07
N PHE A 309 -13.43 15.28 -16.96
CA PHE A 309 -12.86 13.98 -16.58
C PHE A 309 -11.77 13.45 -17.51
N GLU A 310 -11.10 14.35 -18.22
CA GLU A 310 -10.04 13.99 -19.15
C GLU A 310 -8.68 13.87 -18.45
N ARG A 311 -7.89 12.89 -18.89
CA ARG A 311 -6.48 12.78 -18.49
C ARG A 311 -5.69 13.91 -19.17
N VAL A 312 -4.96 14.69 -18.39
CA VAL A 312 -4.27 15.90 -18.84
C VAL A 312 -2.81 15.63 -19.11
N ALA A 313 -2.14 15.02 -18.14
CA ALA A 313 -0.72 14.71 -18.20
C ALA A 313 -0.39 13.53 -17.30
N VAL A 314 0.74 12.88 -17.58
CA VAL A 314 1.27 11.77 -16.79
C VAL A 314 2.77 11.93 -16.61
N ALA A 315 3.25 11.58 -15.41
CA ALA A 315 4.66 11.38 -15.13
C ALA A 315 4.87 9.95 -14.64
N ASP A 316 5.58 9.15 -15.43
CA ASP A 316 6.00 7.81 -15.02
C ASP A 316 7.38 7.87 -14.37
N ALA A 317 7.42 7.50 -13.08
CA ALA A 317 8.54 7.82 -12.22
C ALA A 317 9.08 6.66 -11.36
N GLY A 318 8.54 5.46 -11.52
CA GLY A 318 9.04 4.26 -10.82
C GLY A 318 8.30 3.01 -11.29
N THR A 319 8.45 1.92 -10.56
CA THR A 319 7.73 0.66 -10.85
C THR A 319 6.91 0.15 -9.66
N ASP A 320 7.15 0.68 -8.47
CA ASP A 320 6.28 0.51 -7.31
C ASP A 320 6.10 1.86 -6.59
N ALA A 321 4.86 2.30 -6.44
CA ALA A 321 4.49 3.50 -5.69
C ALA A 321 3.24 3.35 -4.82
N ARG A 322 3.07 4.25 -3.84
CA ARG A 322 1.91 4.23 -2.94
C ARG A 322 1.25 5.61 -2.79
N ASP A 323 1.99 6.66 -2.50
CA ASP A 323 1.36 7.87 -1.96
C ASP A 323 1.74 9.16 -2.70
N ILE A 324 0.77 10.07 -2.81
CA ILE A 324 0.86 11.31 -3.59
C ILE A 324 0.32 12.48 -2.76
N ALA A 325 0.97 13.64 -2.84
CA ALA A 325 0.48 14.87 -2.23
C ALA A 325 0.65 16.08 -3.14
N VAL A 326 -0.21 17.07 -2.97
CA VAL A 326 -0.16 18.37 -3.65
C VAL A 326 0.25 19.44 -2.64
N SER A 327 1.17 20.34 -3.02
CA SER A 327 1.56 21.45 -2.15
C SER A 327 0.38 22.39 -1.91
N ARG A 328 0.29 22.99 -0.72
CA ARG A 328 -0.82 23.90 -0.36
C ARG A 328 -1.02 25.08 -1.32
N ASP A 329 0.05 25.53 -1.96
CA ASP A 329 0.04 26.60 -2.96
C ASP A 329 -0.35 26.14 -4.38
N GLY A 330 -0.61 24.84 -4.56
CA GLY A 330 -1.05 24.23 -5.82
C GLY A 330 0.03 24.11 -6.90
N ASN A 331 1.28 24.43 -6.58
CA ASN A 331 2.36 24.51 -7.58
C ASN A 331 3.09 23.18 -7.81
N TYR A 332 3.06 22.25 -6.85
CA TYR A 332 3.84 21.03 -6.89
C TYR A 332 3.01 19.80 -6.55
N VAL A 333 3.35 18.69 -7.19
CA VAL A 333 2.87 17.35 -6.86
C VAL A 333 4.09 16.52 -6.47
N ILE A 334 4.03 15.80 -5.37
CA ILE A 334 5.09 14.89 -4.93
C ILE A 334 4.55 13.47 -4.88
N GLY A 335 5.28 12.52 -5.47
CA GLY A 335 4.99 11.09 -5.39
C GLY A 335 6.04 10.35 -4.55
N GLY A 336 5.56 9.37 -3.79
CA GLY A 336 6.34 8.48 -2.94
C GLY A 336 6.41 7.06 -3.51
N PHE A 337 7.63 6.56 -3.64
CA PHE A 337 7.89 5.30 -4.35
C PHE A 337 8.55 4.28 -3.42
N TYR A 338 8.19 3.03 -3.66
CA TYR A 338 8.84 1.86 -3.11
C TYR A 338 10.00 1.42 -3.99
N ASN A 339 9.83 1.49 -5.32
CA ASN A 339 10.87 1.18 -6.28
C ASN A 339 10.98 2.23 -7.42
N PRO A 340 12.14 2.87 -7.59
CA PRO A 340 13.27 2.89 -6.65
C PRO A 340 12.89 3.61 -5.35
N ASN A 341 13.72 3.51 -4.30
CA ASN A 341 13.50 4.28 -3.07
C ASN A 341 13.83 5.77 -3.30
N HIS A 342 12.81 6.56 -3.64
CA HIS A 342 12.90 8.00 -3.85
C HIS A 342 11.54 8.69 -3.71
N LEU A 343 11.59 10.01 -3.66
CA LEU A 343 10.49 10.92 -3.94
C LEU A 343 10.72 11.59 -5.29
N VAL A 344 9.66 11.85 -6.04
CA VAL A 344 9.69 12.66 -7.26
C VAL A 344 8.72 13.81 -7.13
N ILE A 345 9.21 15.03 -7.34
CA ILE A 345 8.41 16.25 -7.35
C ILE A 345 8.23 16.69 -8.80
N CYS A 346 6.98 16.92 -9.18
CA CYS A 346 6.56 17.45 -10.45
C CYS A 346 6.00 18.87 -10.30
N ASP A 347 6.12 19.66 -11.36
CA ASP A 347 5.32 20.87 -11.54
C ASP A 347 3.83 20.49 -11.68
N ALA A 348 2.94 21.06 -10.87
CA ALA A 348 1.53 20.63 -10.83
C ALA A 348 0.72 21.09 -12.05
N GLU A 349 1.18 22.13 -12.77
CA GLU A 349 0.53 22.62 -14.00
C GLU A 349 0.75 21.62 -15.14
N THR A 350 2.00 21.18 -15.32
CA THR A 350 2.43 20.37 -16.47
C THR A 350 2.61 18.89 -16.15
N MET A 351 2.78 18.51 -14.88
CA MET A 351 3.31 17.22 -14.41
C MET A 351 4.78 16.95 -14.80
N GLU A 352 5.54 17.92 -15.29
CA GLU A 352 6.97 17.69 -15.61
C GLU A 352 7.76 17.36 -14.32
N PRO A 353 8.53 16.25 -14.27
CA PRO A 353 9.42 15.97 -13.14
C PRO A 353 10.54 17.01 -13.03
N ILE A 354 10.60 17.70 -11.90
CA ILE A 354 11.56 18.77 -11.63
C ILE A 354 12.61 18.40 -10.58
N LYS A 355 12.30 17.46 -9.67
CA LYS A 355 13.22 17.03 -8.63
C LYS A 355 13.04 15.55 -8.30
N ARG A 356 14.16 14.87 -8.08
CA ARG A 356 14.23 13.57 -7.43
C ARG A 356 14.96 13.71 -6.09
N ILE A 357 14.44 13.09 -5.05
CA ILE A 357 15.05 13.02 -3.72
C ILE A 357 15.20 11.54 -3.35
N PRO A 358 16.41 10.95 -3.37
CA PRO A 358 16.62 9.58 -2.92
C PRO A 358 16.31 9.43 -1.43
N THR A 359 15.58 8.39 -1.03
CA THR A 359 15.17 8.15 0.36
C THR A 359 16.10 7.17 1.06
N HIS A 360 17.41 7.40 0.94
CA HIS A 360 18.44 6.60 1.61
C HIS A 360 18.71 7.13 3.01
N THR A 361 18.67 6.26 4.02
CA THR A 361 18.84 6.65 5.41
C THR A 361 19.53 5.57 6.25
N VAL A 362 19.57 5.78 7.57
CA VAL A 362 20.01 4.83 8.58
C VAL A 362 18.82 4.56 9.51
N ASN A 363 18.35 3.32 9.55
CA ASN A 363 17.20 2.95 10.36
C ASN A 363 17.50 2.94 11.88
N PRO A 364 16.50 2.75 12.75
CA PRO A 364 16.69 2.75 14.20
C PRO A 364 17.70 1.70 14.72
N ASP A 365 17.93 0.62 13.95
CA ASP A 365 18.92 -0.42 14.28
C ASP A 365 20.34 -0.09 13.79
N GLY A 366 20.53 1.05 13.11
CA GLY A 366 21.82 1.52 12.60
C GLY A 366 22.25 0.90 11.27
N LYS A 367 21.35 0.18 10.57
CA LYS A 367 21.59 -0.33 9.21
C LYS A 367 21.33 0.79 8.20
N SER A 368 22.14 0.87 7.14
CA SER A 368 21.95 1.85 6.07
C SER A 368 21.22 1.20 4.90
N LEU A 369 20.12 1.81 4.45
CA LEU A 369 19.24 1.27 3.40
C LEU A 369 18.50 2.39 2.65
N GLY A 370 17.95 2.03 1.49
CA GLY A 370 16.89 2.80 0.84
C GLY A 370 15.56 2.48 1.51
N SER A 371 14.81 3.52 1.90
CA SER A 371 13.52 3.36 2.55
C SER A 371 12.40 3.61 1.56
N ARG A 372 11.37 2.76 1.62
CA ARG A 372 10.08 3.00 0.97
C ARG A 372 9.40 4.22 1.59
N VAL A 373 8.55 4.90 0.80
CA VAL A 373 7.76 6.06 1.25
C VAL A 373 6.31 5.63 1.46
N CYS A 374 5.80 5.77 2.68
CA CYS A 374 4.44 5.36 3.05
C CYS A 374 3.45 6.53 3.15
N SER A 375 3.63 7.43 4.11
CA SER A 375 2.81 8.63 4.28
C SER A 375 3.43 9.83 3.55
N LEU A 376 2.62 10.56 2.78
CA LEU A 376 3.02 11.76 2.07
C LEU A 376 1.93 12.81 2.17
N TYR A 377 2.25 13.97 2.75
CA TYR A 377 1.28 15.04 3.00
C TYR A 377 1.90 16.41 2.77
N ASP A 378 1.07 17.40 2.45
CA ASP A 378 1.37 18.78 2.78
C ASP A 378 1.32 18.98 4.30
N VAL A 379 2.21 19.81 4.85
CA VAL A 379 2.13 20.28 6.23
C VAL A 379 1.35 21.59 6.25
N PRO A 380 0.14 21.62 6.85
CA PRO A 380 -0.73 22.78 6.81
C PRO A 380 -0.02 24.08 7.24
N GLU A 381 -0.12 25.10 6.39
CA GLU A 381 0.37 26.47 6.63
C GLU A 381 1.91 26.63 6.81
N GLU A 382 2.71 25.57 6.65
CA GLU A 382 4.16 25.61 6.91
C GLU A 382 5.02 25.68 5.63
N GLY A 383 4.46 25.40 4.45
CA GLY A 383 5.24 25.39 3.22
C GLY A 383 6.13 24.15 3.06
N LEU A 384 5.74 23.03 3.70
CA LEU A 384 6.54 21.81 3.77
C LEU A 384 5.74 20.61 3.26
N PHE A 385 6.39 19.69 2.56
CA PHE A 385 5.90 18.31 2.48
C PHE A 385 6.41 17.50 3.67
N LEU A 386 5.60 16.55 4.12
CA LEU A 386 5.93 15.53 5.10
C LEU A 386 6.02 14.18 4.38
N ALA A 387 7.14 13.48 4.51
CA ALA A 387 7.33 12.14 3.95
C ALA A 387 7.73 11.15 5.05
N GLY A 388 6.93 10.12 5.27
CA GLY A 388 7.24 8.99 6.15
C GLY A 388 8.11 7.96 5.44
N LEU A 389 9.33 7.75 5.94
CA LEU A 389 10.23 6.72 5.46
C LEU A 389 9.97 5.43 6.24
N LYS A 390 9.33 4.46 5.58
CA LYS A 390 8.81 3.22 6.17
C LYS A 390 9.85 2.46 6.99
N GLU A 391 10.86 1.88 6.35
CA GLU A 391 11.94 1.13 7.03
C GLU A 391 12.99 2.05 7.67
N GLY A 392 13.06 3.30 7.20
CA GLY A 392 13.92 4.32 7.78
C GLY A 392 13.50 4.70 9.20
N GLY A 393 12.22 4.54 9.54
CA GLY A 393 11.72 4.84 10.87
C GLY A 393 11.78 6.34 11.20
N GLU A 394 11.67 7.18 10.18
CA GLU A 394 11.80 8.63 10.32
C GLU A 394 10.88 9.38 9.38
N VAL A 395 10.51 10.59 9.79
CA VAL A 395 9.73 11.52 8.97
C VAL A 395 10.63 12.64 8.48
N TRP A 396 10.56 12.91 7.18
CA TRP A 396 11.25 14.02 6.54
C TRP A 396 10.30 15.19 6.34
N LEU A 397 10.77 16.40 6.66
CA LEU A 397 10.11 17.65 6.31
C LEU A 397 10.88 18.33 5.18
N ILE A 398 10.22 18.55 4.04
CA ILE A 398 10.81 19.00 2.78
C ILE A 398 10.23 20.37 2.44
N ASP A 399 11.06 21.41 2.38
CA ASP A 399 10.59 22.78 2.17
C ASP A 399 10.38 23.08 0.69
N TYR A 400 9.13 23.15 0.24
CA TYR A 400 8.78 23.45 -1.15
C TYR A 400 8.73 24.95 -1.46
N THR A 401 8.96 25.82 -0.46
CA THR A 401 9.08 27.28 -0.69
C THR A 401 10.48 27.71 -1.11
N GLN A 402 11.45 26.81 -1.00
CA GLN A 402 12.84 27.04 -1.37
C GLN A 402 13.20 26.34 -2.68
N GLU A 403 14.14 26.93 -3.40
CA GLU A 403 14.80 26.24 -4.51
C GLU A 403 15.41 24.91 -4.00
N ASP A 404 15.41 23.89 -4.86
CA ASP A 404 15.96 22.56 -4.60
C ASP A 404 15.23 21.67 -3.58
N PHE A 405 14.12 22.11 -2.99
CA PHE A 405 13.30 21.30 -2.07
C PHE A 405 14.13 20.65 -0.94
N PRO A 406 14.82 21.44 -0.10
CA PRO A 406 15.70 20.88 0.91
C PRO A 406 14.90 20.14 2.00
N VAL A 407 15.43 18.97 2.42
CA VAL A 407 15.01 18.33 3.67
C VAL A 407 15.49 19.20 4.82
N VAL A 408 14.56 19.88 5.50
CA VAL A 408 14.85 20.84 6.57
C VAL A 408 14.80 20.22 7.96
N ALA A 409 14.19 19.03 8.09
CA ALA A 409 14.24 18.22 9.29
C ALA A 409 14.05 16.73 8.97
N THR A 410 14.65 15.91 9.82
CA THR A 410 14.50 14.45 9.87
C THR A 410 14.18 14.11 11.31
N ILE A 411 13.05 13.44 11.53
CA ILE A 411 12.48 13.20 12.86
C ILE A 411 12.37 11.69 13.06
N GLU A 412 13.18 11.15 13.95
CA GLU A 412 13.18 9.72 14.31
C GLU A 412 11.88 9.35 15.04
N CYS A 413 11.28 8.22 14.65
CA CYS A 413 10.05 7.64 15.19
C CYS A 413 10.30 6.15 15.54
N GLY A 414 9.30 5.28 15.37
CA GLY A 414 9.46 3.82 15.43
C GLY A 414 10.10 3.22 14.17
N ARG A 415 10.13 1.89 14.07
CA ARG A 415 10.89 1.11 13.07
C ARG A 415 10.20 0.97 11.72
N THR A 416 8.87 0.92 11.70
CA THR A 416 8.09 0.68 10.47
C THR A 416 6.92 1.63 10.42
N LEU A 417 7.14 2.76 9.74
CA LEU A 417 6.11 3.77 9.55
C LEU A 417 5.08 3.31 8.52
N HIS A 418 3.82 3.68 8.70
CA HIS A 418 2.76 3.41 7.73
C HIS A 418 1.92 4.66 7.49
N ASP A 419 0.65 4.66 7.90
CA ASP A 419 -0.26 5.77 7.70
C ASP A 419 -0.24 6.71 8.91
N GLY A 420 -0.60 7.96 8.65
CA GLY A 420 -0.78 8.96 9.69
C GLY A 420 -1.70 10.07 9.23
N PHE A 421 -2.09 10.90 10.18
CA PHE A 421 -3.00 12.02 9.96
C PHE A 421 -2.71 13.14 10.94
N PHE A 422 -3.15 14.35 10.59
CA PHE A 422 -2.93 15.54 11.42
C PHE A 422 -3.98 15.67 12.51
N THR A 423 -3.65 16.39 13.58
CA THR A 423 -4.65 17.03 14.44
C THR A 423 -5.42 18.10 13.68
N GLU A 424 -6.57 18.52 14.21
CA GLU A 424 -7.45 19.52 13.58
C GLU A 424 -6.72 20.85 13.31
N ASP A 425 -5.80 21.25 14.18
CA ASP A 425 -4.99 22.47 14.01
C ASP A 425 -3.84 22.34 13.00
N GLY A 426 -3.65 21.16 12.39
CA GLY A 426 -2.61 20.88 11.41
C GLY A 426 -1.19 20.82 11.98
N ARG A 427 -1.01 20.93 13.31
CA ARG A 427 0.31 21.04 13.92
C ARG A 427 0.95 19.70 14.26
N TYR A 428 0.16 18.75 14.78
CA TYR A 428 0.69 17.47 15.20
C TYR A 428 0.36 16.42 14.16
N PHE A 429 1.38 15.80 13.59
CA PHE A 429 1.21 14.63 12.73
C PHE A 429 1.32 13.36 13.57
N MET A 430 0.33 12.48 13.48
CA MET A 430 0.22 11.27 14.26
C MET A 430 0.37 10.08 13.30
N ILE A 431 1.47 9.35 13.39
CA ILE A 431 1.83 8.30 12.43
C ILE A 431 1.96 6.94 13.11
N ALA A 432 1.44 5.91 12.47
CA ALA A 432 1.56 4.53 12.93
C ALA A 432 2.99 4.01 12.77
N SER A 433 3.56 3.51 13.87
CA SER A 433 4.74 2.65 13.88
C SER A 433 4.30 1.22 14.13
N GLN A 434 4.08 0.48 13.04
CA GLN A 434 3.35 -0.78 13.04
C GLN A 434 4.07 -1.89 13.82
N THR A 435 5.36 -2.06 13.59
CA THR A 435 6.17 -3.09 14.28
C THR A 435 6.40 -2.78 15.77
N ASP A 436 6.24 -1.53 16.17
CA ASP A 436 6.32 -1.10 17.57
C ASP A 436 4.95 -1.09 18.27
N ASN A 437 3.85 -1.33 17.54
CA ASN A 437 2.48 -1.26 18.05
C ASN A 437 2.16 0.08 18.73
N GLN A 438 2.52 1.21 18.10
CA GLN A 438 2.32 2.54 18.67
C GLN A 438 1.97 3.60 17.63
N MET A 439 1.35 4.70 18.07
CA MET A 439 1.24 5.94 17.31
C MET A 439 2.34 6.91 17.76
N ASP A 440 3.19 7.35 16.85
CA ASP A 440 4.19 8.39 17.07
C ASP A 440 3.63 9.77 16.75
N ILE A 441 3.90 10.72 17.64
CA ILE A 441 3.37 12.09 17.56
C ILE A 441 4.51 13.05 17.24
N ILE A 442 4.34 13.82 16.17
CA ILE A 442 5.34 14.75 15.66
C ILE A 442 4.78 16.17 15.70
N ASP A 443 5.49 17.08 16.35
CA ASP A 443 5.21 18.52 16.26
C ASP A 443 5.91 19.07 15.02
N THR A 444 5.16 19.39 13.96
CA THR A 444 5.73 19.83 12.68
C THR A 444 6.31 21.25 12.76
N GLN A 445 5.78 22.09 13.66
CA GLN A 445 6.30 23.44 13.91
C GLN A 445 7.62 23.40 14.71
N ALA A 446 7.66 22.58 15.76
CA ALA A 446 8.89 22.39 16.54
C ALA A 446 9.89 21.46 15.84
N ARG A 447 9.44 20.71 14.83
CA ARG A 447 10.20 19.72 14.05
C ARG A 447 10.81 18.65 14.94
N SER A 448 10.00 18.10 15.82
CA SER A 448 10.44 17.14 16.84
C SER A 448 9.38 16.10 17.17
N HIS A 449 9.84 14.90 17.51
CA HIS A 449 9.04 13.86 18.15
C HIS A 449 8.59 14.29 19.56
N VAL A 450 7.32 14.04 19.87
CA VAL A 450 6.66 14.50 21.11
C VAL A 450 6.34 13.33 22.03
N ALA A 451 5.73 12.28 21.47
CA ALA A 451 5.21 11.15 22.23
C ALA A 451 5.12 9.90 21.35
N ALA A 452 5.14 8.74 22.00
CA ALA A 452 4.88 7.44 21.41
C ALA A 452 3.78 6.78 22.24
N ILE A 453 2.60 6.58 21.65
CA ILE A 453 1.40 6.15 22.34
C ILE A 453 1.19 4.65 22.08
N PRO A 454 1.29 3.77 23.10
CA PRO A 454 1.18 2.33 22.92
C PRO A 454 -0.25 1.92 22.58
N MET A 455 -0.41 1.15 21.50
CA MET A 455 -1.70 0.78 20.92
C MET A 455 -2.12 -0.68 21.22
N ASN A 456 -1.22 -1.53 21.72
CA ASN A 456 -1.51 -2.95 22.04
C ASN A 456 -2.09 -3.76 20.86
N GLY A 457 -1.80 -3.33 19.64
CA GLY A 457 -2.12 -3.95 18.34
C GLY A 457 -1.39 -3.17 17.25
N VAL A 458 -1.40 -3.65 16.01
CA VAL A 458 -0.73 -2.96 14.89
C VAL A 458 -1.62 -1.81 14.42
N PRO A 459 -1.31 -0.54 14.72
CA PRO A 459 -2.19 0.55 14.30
C PRO A 459 -2.20 0.70 12.78
N HIS A 460 -3.40 0.89 12.24
CA HIS A 460 -3.61 1.17 10.83
C HIS A 460 -4.67 2.27 10.71
N PRO A 461 -4.31 3.54 10.93
CA PRO A 461 -5.30 4.61 10.99
C PRO A 461 -5.92 4.90 9.62
N GLY A 462 -5.23 4.52 8.53
CA GLY A 462 -5.51 5.05 7.21
C GLY A 462 -5.51 6.57 7.31
N PRO A 463 -6.59 7.24 6.89
CA PRO A 463 -6.63 8.69 6.98
C PRO A 463 -7.08 9.22 8.36
N GLY A 464 -7.40 8.35 9.32
CA GLY A 464 -7.67 8.71 10.70
C GLY A 464 -9.06 9.26 11.00
N ALA A 465 -9.36 9.31 12.30
CA ALA A 465 -10.57 9.93 12.82
C ALA A 465 -10.27 10.78 14.04
N LEU A 466 -10.64 12.05 13.97
CA LEU A 466 -10.59 13.01 15.08
C LEU A 466 -11.96 13.25 15.70
N TYR A 467 -11.98 13.42 17.02
CA TYR A 467 -13.10 13.97 17.76
C TYR A 467 -12.61 15.10 18.69
N PRO A 468 -12.44 16.32 18.13
CA PRO A 468 -11.79 17.43 18.84
C PRO A 468 -12.54 17.91 20.08
N ASP A 469 -13.86 17.77 20.13
CA ASP A 469 -14.69 18.24 21.25
C ASP A 469 -14.29 17.62 22.61
N GLU A 470 -13.74 16.39 22.60
CA GLU A 470 -13.24 15.68 23.78
C GLU A 470 -11.73 15.35 23.67
N ASP A 471 -11.01 16.02 22.76
CA ASP A 471 -9.58 15.80 22.49
C ASP A 471 -9.24 14.33 22.20
N LEU A 472 -10.04 13.64 21.37
CA LEU A 472 -9.83 12.23 21.06
C LEU A 472 -9.42 12.00 19.60
N ALA A 473 -8.64 10.94 19.39
CA ALA A 473 -8.32 10.42 18.08
C ALA A 473 -8.34 8.88 18.09
N PHE A 474 -8.58 8.30 16.92
CA PHE A 474 -8.88 6.88 16.77
C PHE A 474 -8.08 6.23 15.63
N THR A 475 -7.78 4.94 15.78
CA THR A 475 -7.16 4.09 14.74
C THR A 475 -7.81 2.71 14.77
N THR A 476 -8.03 2.08 13.63
CA THR A 476 -8.23 0.62 13.62
C THR A 476 -6.88 -0.07 13.89
N HIS A 477 -6.94 -1.37 14.18
CA HIS A 477 -5.75 -2.21 14.18
C HIS A 477 -5.81 -3.24 13.05
N ALA A 478 -4.69 -3.37 12.33
CA ALA A 478 -4.44 -4.49 11.43
C ALA A 478 -4.10 -5.74 12.25
N GLY A 479 -4.58 -6.91 11.83
CA GLY A 479 -4.31 -8.19 12.50
C GLY A 479 -4.82 -8.34 13.95
N SER A 480 -5.56 -7.37 14.50
CA SER A 480 -6.10 -7.42 15.85
C SER A 480 -7.54 -6.88 15.92
N PRO A 481 -8.43 -7.51 16.71
CA PRO A 481 -9.86 -7.19 16.75
C PRO A 481 -10.17 -6.00 17.68
N SER A 482 -9.57 -4.84 17.44
CA SER A 482 -9.81 -3.65 18.27
C SER A 482 -9.62 -2.33 17.53
N VAL A 483 -10.24 -1.27 18.06
CA VAL A 483 -10.00 0.13 17.69
C VAL A 483 -9.28 0.83 18.84
N GLY A 484 -8.14 1.45 18.56
CA GLY A 484 -7.36 2.21 19.53
C GLY A 484 -7.84 3.65 19.64
N VAL A 485 -7.88 4.16 20.87
CA VAL A 485 -8.27 5.54 21.19
C VAL A 485 -7.21 6.18 22.06
N TRP A 486 -6.84 7.42 21.75
CA TRP A 486 -5.94 8.23 22.58
C TRP A 486 -6.45 9.65 22.72
N ASN A 487 -5.96 10.33 23.75
CA ASN A 487 -6.22 11.74 23.98
C ASN A 487 -5.12 12.60 23.30
N THR A 488 -5.54 13.61 22.52
CA THR A 488 -4.66 14.48 21.72
C THR A 488 -4.10 15.67 22.52
N GLU A 489 -4.58 15.93 23.74
CA GLU A 489 -4.00 16.92 24.65
C GLU A 489 -2.87 16.30 25.50
N THR A 490 -3.09 15.09 26.03
CA THR A 490 -2.17 14.43 26.95
C THR A 490 -1.21 13.46 26.26
N TRP A 491 -1.55 12.99 25.05
CA TRP A 491 -0.86 11.92 24.32
C TRP A 491 -0.84 10.59 25.08
N GLU A 492 -1.91 10.27 25.78
CA GLU A 492 -2.09 9.01 26.51
C GLU A 492 -3.16 8.13 25.84
N ALA A 493 -2.92 6.82 25.83
CA ALA A 493 -3.92 5.86 25.36
C ALA A 493 -5.10 5.81 26.34
N GLU A 494 -6.32 5.90 25.81
CA GLU A 494 -7.56 5.96 26.60
C GLU A 494 -8.25 4.59 26.64
N LYS A 495 -8.43 3.95 25.48
CA LYS A 495 -9.15 2.68 25.38
C LYS A 495 -8.75 1.89 24.14
N MET A 496 -8.83 0.56 24.26
CA MET A 496 -8.92 -0.35 23.14
C MET A 496 -10.35 -0.87 23.09
N ILE A 497 -11.10 -0.50 22.07
CA ILE A 497 -12.50 -0.89 21.87
C ILE A 497 -12.52 -2.22 21.13
N ASP A 498 -13.08 -3.25 21.74
CA ASP A 498 -13.21 -4.57 21.10
C ASP A 498 -14.18 -4.51 19.91
N VAL A 499 -13.76 -5.04 18.76
CA VAL A 499 -14.59 -5.27 17.57
C VAL A 499 -14.46 -6.75 17.13
N ARG A 500 -15.16 -7.20 16.09
CA ARG A 500 -15.08 -8.62 15.66
C ARG A 500 -13.82 -9.01 14.91
N GLY A 501 -13.04 -8.05 14.42
CA GLY A 501 -11.95 -8.34 13.51
C GLY A 501 -11.05 -7.14 13.28
N SER A 502 -10.03 -7.30 12.45
CA SER A 502 -9.13 -6.20 12.13
C SER A 502 -9.71 -5.27 11.07
N GLY A 503 -9.40 -3.98 11.17
CA GLY A 503 -9.80 -2.95 10.20
C GLY A 503 -8.61 -2.24 9.60
N LEU A 504 -8.84 -1.55 8.49
CA LEU A 504 -7.83 -0.74 7.80
C LEU A 504 -8.18 0.76 7.81
N PHE A 505 -9.46 1.11 7.91
CA PHE A 505 -9.88 2.51 7.77
C PHE A 505 -10.90 2.91 8.83
N ILE A 506 -10.71 4.10 9.35
CA ILE A 506 -11.60 4.76 10.32
C ILE A 506 -11.79 6.20 9.89
N ARG A 507 -13.01 6.74 10.08
CA ARG A 507 -13.35 8.13 9.76
C ARG A 507 -14.36 8.71 10.73
N LYS A 508 -14.29 10.04 10.88
CA LYS A 508 -15.28 10.85 11.59
C LYS A 508 -15.53 12.13 10.80
N HIS A 509 -16.73 12.67 10.92
CA HIS A 509 -17.11 13.97 10.39
C HIS A 509 -17.80 14.82 11.46
N GLU A 510 -17.63 16.14 11.46
CA GLU A 510 -18.19 17.06 12.48
C GLU A 510 -19.72 16.91 12.66
N HIS A 511 -20.46 16.66 11.58
CA HIS A 511 -21.91 16.45 11.59
C HIS A 511 -22.38 15.02 11.88
N SER A 512 -21.45 14.07 12.05
CA SER A 512 -21.76 12.71 12.51
C SER A 512 -21.60 12.63 14.02
N ASP A 513 -22.54 12.03 14.72
CA ASP A 513 -22.42 11.72 16.16
C ASP A 513 -21.43 10.56 16.38
N TYR A 514 -21.16 9.75 15.35
CA TYR A 514 -20.38 8.52 15.45
C TYR A 514 -19.09 8.55 14.63
N VAL A 515 -18.08 7.83 15.15
CA VAL A 515 -16.90 7.41 14.40
C VAL A 515 -17.25 6.13 13.62
N TRP A 516 -16.90 6.08 12.34
CA TRP A 516 -17.15 4.95 11.45
C TRP A 516 -15.86 4.19 11.21
N ALA A 517 -15.87 2.88 11.44
CA ALA A 517 -14.71 2.02 11.23
C ALA A 517 -15.09 0.79 10.40
N ASP A 518 -14.22 0.38 9.49
CA ASP A 518 -14.38 -0.92 8.83
C ASP A 518 -13.78 -2.06 9.65
N VAL A 519 -14.24 -3.27 9.32
CA VAL A 519 -13.65 -4.52 9.78
C VAL A 519 -13.59 -5.46 8.58
N ILE A 520 -12.37 -5.76 8.15
CA ILE A 520 -12.07 -6.43 6.88
C ILE A 520 -11.70 -7.89 7.09
N LEU A 521 -11.01 -8.22 8.18
CA LEU A 521 -10.66 -9.61 8.50
C LEU A 521 -11.50 -10.08 9.71
N THR A 522 -12.56 -10.81 9.43
CA THR A 522 -13.50 -11.41 10.40
C THR A 522 -13.26 -12.90 10.56
N ASP A 523 -13.95 -13.56 11.50
CA ASP A 523 -13.88 -15.04 11.69
C ASP A 523 -14.43 -15.85 10.48
N SER A 524 -15.13 -15.21 9.55
CA SER A 524 -15.79 -15.81 8.38
C SER A 524 -15.57 -14.95 7.15
N GLU A 525 -15.36 -15.59 5.99
CA GLU A 525 -15.17 -14.90 4.71
C GLU A 525 -16.46 -14.30 4.12
N ASP A 526 -17.61 -14.76 4.62
CA ASP A 526 -18.93 -14.26 4.22
C ASP A 526 -19.40 -13.07 5.08
N ASP A 527 -18.63 -12.71 6.10
CA ASP A 527 -18.95 -11.63 7.02
C ASP A 527 -18.30 -10.32 6.53
N ALA A 528 -19.11 -9.28 6.31
CA ALA A 528 -18.64 -7.95 5.99
C ALA A 528 -19.31 -6.96 6.92
N TYR A 529 -18.55 -6.30 7.80
CA TYR A 529 -19.11 -5.38 8.79
C TYR A 529 -18.47 -4.00 8.72
N VAL A 530 -19.30 -3.01 9.02
CA VAL A 530 -18.84 -1.67 9.42
C VAL A 530 -19.46 -1.31 10.77
N TYR A 531 -18.74 -0.52 11.54
CA TYR A 531 -19.06 -0.19 12.92
C TYR A 531 -19.32 1.31 13.04
N THR A 532 -20.32 1.65 13.84
CA THR A 532 -20.43 3.00 14.42
C THR A 532 -19.97 2.92 15.88
N ILE A 533 -19.09 3.83 16.26
CA ILE A 533 -18.52 3.95 17.60
C ILE A 533 -18.96 5.29 18.16
N ASP A 534 -19.56 5.25 19.35
CA ASP A 534 -19.93 6.44 20.11
C ASP A 534 -18.69 7.00 20.80
N PRO A 535 -18.22 8.21 20.43
CA PRO A 535 -17.02 8.80 21.00
C PRO A 535 -17.20 9.23 22.47
N ASP A 536 -18.43 9.46 22.95
CA ASP A 536 -18.69 9.85 24.33
C ASP A 536 -18.60 8.66 25.30
N THR A 537 -18.95 7.46 24.82
CA THR A 537 -18.93 6.23 25.63
C THR A 537 -17.75 5.33 25.32
N LEU A 538 -17.10 5.54 24.17
CA LEU A 538 -16.05 4.70 23.61
C LEU A 538 -16.51 3.24 23.47
N GLU A 539 -17.76 3.04 23.05
CA GLU A 539 -18.37 1.73 22.83
C GLU A 539 -18.92 1.65 21.40
N VAL A 540 -18.97 0.43 20.87
CA VAL A 540 -19.69 0.17 19.62
C VAL A 540 -21.17 0.45 19.85
N ASP A 541 -21.73 1.38 19.07
CA ASP A 541 -23.16 1.69 19.04
C ASP A 541 -23.90 0.72 18.12
N GLN A 542 -23.42 0.60 16.88
CA GLN A 542 -23.97 -0.33 15.90
C GLN A 542 -22.88 -1.14 15.21
N GLU A 543 -23.29 -2.35 14.89
CA GLU A 543 -22.59 -3.24 13.98
C GLU A 543 -23.50 -3.49 12.78
N ILE A 544 -23.08 -3.00 11.63
CA ILE A 544 -23.85 -3.03 10.40
C ILE A 544 -23.30 -4.15 9.53
N ASP A 545 -24.08 -5.20 9.34
CA ASP A 545 -23.78 -6.33 8.46
C ASP A 545 -24.00 -5.91 7.00
N CYS A 546 -22.92 -5.64 6.28
CA CYS A 546 -22.95 -5.28 4.87
C CYS A 546 -23.16 -6.49 3.94
N SER A 547 -22.99 -7.73 4.42
CA SER A 547 -23.20 -8.94 3.60
C SER A 547 -24.64 -9.07 3.11
N GLN A 548 -25.60 -8.49 3.84
CA GLN A 548 -27.01 -8.46 3.44
C GLN A 548 -27.26 -7.67 2.13
N TRP A 549 -26.29 -6.87 1.68
CA TRP A 549 -26.31 -6.13 0.40
C TRP A 549 -25.27 -6.64 -0.60
N GLY A 550 -24.74 -7.85 -0.40
CA GLY A 550 -23.84 -8.52 -1.34
C GLY A 550 -22.35 -8.33 -1.06
N ALA A 551 -21.97 -7.62 0.00
CA ALA A 551 -20.57 -7.41 0.34
C ALA A 551 -19.91 -8.66 0.94
N ALA A 552 -18.77 -9.06 0.40
CA ALA A 552 -17.81 -9.94 1.06
C ALA A 552 -16.69 -9.14 1.76
N ALA A 553 -16.46 -7.89 1.36
CA ALA A 553 -15.62 -6.95 2.07
C ALA A 553 -16.21 -5.53 1.96
N ALA A 554 -16.43 -4.89 3.10
CA ALA A 554 -16.97 -3.54 3.21
C ALA A 554 -15.91 -2.62 3.83
N ILE A 555 -15.40 -1.65 3.06
CA ILE A 555 -14.15 -0.97 3.41
C ILE A 555 -14.20 0.54 3.22
N HIS A 556 -13.30 1.22 3.95
CA HIS A 556 -12.94 2.63 3.76
C HIS A 556 -14.14 3.58 3.93
N PRO A 557 -14.74 3.74 5.12
CA PRO A 557 -15.76 4.76 5.33
C PRO A 557 -15.23 6.14 4.89
N GLU A 558 -15.97 6.83 4.04
CA GLU A 558 -15.67 8.21 3.62
C GLU A 558 -16.96 9.02 3.61
N PHE A 559 -16.95 10.21 4.20
CA PHE A 559 -18.13 11.05 4.32
C PHE A 559 -18.29 11.93 3.08
N SER A 560 -19.54 12.21 2.70
CA SER A 560 -19.87 13.40 1.90
C SER A 560 -19.32 14.67 2.55
N ARG A 561 -19.09 15.72 1.75
CA ARG A 561 -18.56 17.01 2.22
C ARG A 561 -19.39 17.66 3.33
N ASP A 562 -20.71 17.48 3.30
CA ASP A 562 -21.61 18.01 4.33
C ASP A 562 -21.82 17.04 5.50
N GLY A 563 -21.25 15.83 5.43
CA GLY A 563 -21.39 14.80 6.43
C GLY A 563 -22.81 14.26 6.59
N GLU A 564 -23.72 14.50 5.65
CA GLU A 564 -25.08 13.95 5.70
C GLU A 564 -25.12 12.47 5.28
N LYS A 565 -24.05 11.98 4.63
CA LYS A 565 -23.91 10.62 4.11
C LYS A 565 -22.50 10.07 4.36
N VAL A 566 -22.41 8.77 4.60
CA VAL A 566 -21.15 8.00 4.60
C VAL A 566 -21.19 6.90 3.54
N TYR A 567 -20.10 6.79 2.77
CA TYR A 567 -19.93 5.87 1.65
C TYR A 567 -18.99 4.73 2.05
N ILE A 568 -19.38 3.51 1.73
CA ILE A 568 -18.63 2.28 2.03
C ILE A 568 -18.43 1.49 0.75
N SER A 569 -17.19 1.16 0.42
CA SER A 569 -16.91 0.36 -0.78
C SER A 569 -17.19 -1.10 -0.54
N VAL A 570 -17.86 -1.74 -1.49
CA VAL A 570 -18.01 -3.19 -1.57
C VAL A 570 -16.92 -3.71 -2.51
N TRP A 571 -15.75 -4.03 -1.95
CA TRP A 571 -14.55 -4.37 -2.74
C TRP A 571 -14.60 -5.81 -3.29
N LYS A 572 -15.22 -6.73 -2.56
CA LYS A 572 -15.40 -8.14 -2.96
C LYS A 572 -16.86 -8.53 -2.71
N GLY A 573 -17.36 -9.53 -3.44
CA GLY A 573 -18.69 -10.12 -3.22
C GLY A 573 -19.57 -10.15 -4.47
N GLU A 574 -20.88 -10.24 -4.26
CA GLU A 574 -21.86 -10.08 -5.34
C GLU A 574 -22.15 -8.59 -5.55
N ASN A 575 -22.00 -8.11 -6.79
CA ASN A 575 -22.26 -6.71 -7.18
C ASN A 575 -21.33 -5.69 -6.49
N GLU A 576 -20.11 -5.59 -7.00
CA GLU A 576 -19.17 -4.50 -6.69
C GLU A 576 -19.85 -3.13 -6.81
N SER A 577 -19.86 -2.38 -5.71
CA SER A 577 -20.71 -1.21 -5.53
C SER A 577 -20.22 -0.33 -4.39
N ILE A 578 -20.90 0.80 -4.16
CA ILE A 578 -20.76 1.61 -2.95
C ILE A 578 -22.10 1.65 -2.20
N LEU A 579 -22.08 1.30 -0.93
CA LEU A 579 -23.22 1.46 -0.03
C LEU A 579 -23.19 2.87 0.58
N VAL A 580 -24.33 3.54 0.61
CA VAL A 580 -24.46 4.90 1.13
C VAL A 580 -25.40 4.89 2.33
N PHE A 581 -24.92 5.31 3.49
CA PHE A 581 -25.66 5.29 4.74
C PHE A 581 -25.89 6.69 5.30
N ASP A 582 -26.97 6.84 6.07
CA ASP A 582 -27.11 7.94 7.03
C ASP A 582 -26.12 7.70 8.18
N PRO A 583 -25.20 8.65 8.45
CA PRO A 583 -24.10 8.44 9.39
C PRO A 583 -24.53 8.41 10.85
N ASN A 584 -25.73 8.93 11.17
CA ASN A 584 -26.26 9.03 12.52
C ASN A 584 -27.27 7.93 12.84
N THR A 585 -27.92 7.36 11.83
CA THR A 585 -28.91 6.29 12.05
C THR A 585 -28.43 4.91 11.62
N GLY A 586 -27.38 4.83 10.78
CA GLY A 586 -26.93 3.58 10.17
C GLY A 586 -27.90 3.02 9.11
N GLU A 587 -28.92 3.78 8.71
CA GLU A 587 -29.87 3.38 7.66
C GLU A 587 -29.21 3.45 6.28
N LEU A 588 -29.31 2.36 5.50
CA LEU A 588 -28.90 2.38 4.10
C LEU A 588 -29.85 3.29 3.30
N LEU A 589 -29.28 4.32 2.69
CA LEU A 589 -29.99 5.30 1.86
C LEU A 589 -30.07 4.82 0.41
N THR A 590 -28.95 4.35 -0.14
CA THR A 590 -28.86 3.87 -1.52
C THR A 590 -27.61 3.00 -1.74
N GLN A 591 -27.52 2.39 -2.91
CA GLN A 591 -26.39 1.60 -3.38
C GLN A 591 -26.03 2.05 -4.80
N ILE A 592 -24.78 2.46 -5.01
CA ILE A 592 -24.24 2.88 -6.30
C ILE A 592 -23.61 1.66 -6.96
N GLU A 593 -24.24 1.15 -8.01
CA GLU A 593 -23.82 -0.04 -8.75
C GLU A 593 -22.89 0.33 -9.94
N ASP A 594 -22.52 -0.67 -10.75
CA ASP A 594 -21.67 -0.55 -11.94
C ASP A 594 -20.24 -0.07 -11.66
N LEU A 595 -19.67 -0.43 -10.49
CA LEU A 595 -18.28 -0.18 -10.12
C LEU A 595 -17.42 -1.44 -10.29
N LEU A 596 -16.11 -1.24 -10.47
CA LEU A 596 -15.14 -2.31 -10.72
C LEU A 596 -14.12 -2.38 -9.59
N ALA A 597 -14.24 -3.36 -8.72
CA ALA A 597 -13.42 -3.55 -7.51
C ALA A 597 -13.16 -2.23 -6.74
N PRO A 598 -14.22 -1.50 -6.31
CA PRO A 598 -14.06 -0.20 -5.68
C PRO A 598 -13.36 -0.34 -4.31
N THR A 599 -12.37 0.51 -4.03
CA THR A 599 -11.63 0.49 -2.75
C THR A 599 -11.58 1.86 -2.06
N GLY A 600 -10.49 2.59 -2.21
CA GLY A 600 -10.27 3.90 -1.64
C GLY A 600 -11.19 4.95 -2.27
N LYS A 601 -11.69 5.87 -1.44
CA LYS A 601 -12.66 6.91 -1.81
C LYS A 601 -12.17 8.25 -1.28
N PHE A 602 -12.09 9.25 -2.15
CA PHE A 602 -11.42 10.50 -1.83
C PHE A 602 -12.28 11.67 -2.32
N LEU A 603 -12.49 12.65 -1.45
CA LEU A 603 -13.12 13.94 -1.78
C LEU A 603 -12.09 15.04 -1.64
N GLY A 604 -12.19 16.08 -2.48
CA GLY A 604 -11.28 17.22 -2.40
C GLY A 604 -11.50 18.17 -1.22
N VAL A 605 -12.55 17.93 -0.43
CA VAL A 605 -12.71 18.52 0.91
C VAL A 605 -13.07 17.39 1.85
N ARG A 606 -12.11 16.99 2.69
CA ARG A 606 -12.29 15.88 3.63
C ARG A 606 -12.79 16.38 4.97
N ALA A 607 -13.33 15.44 5.75
CA ALA A 607 -13.96 15.68 7.05
C ALA A 607 -13.03 16.31 8.11
N GLU A 608 -11.72 16.36 7.86
CA GLU A 608 -10.70 16.93 8.74
C GLU A 608 -10.14 18.28 8.21
N GLY A 609 -10.72 18.82 7.14
CA GLY A 609 -10.35 20.15 6.62
C GLY A 609 -8.97 20.24 5.96
N HIS A 610 -8.31 19.09 5.75
CA HIS A 610 -7.05 18.96 5.01
C HIS A 610 -7.32 18.53 3.58
#